data_AF-A0A7S4CV17-F1
#
_entry.id   AF-A0A7S4CV17-F1
#
_cell.length_a   1.000
_cell.length_b   1.000
_cell.length_c   1.000
_cell.angle_alpha   90.00
_cell.angle_beta   90.00
_cell.angle_gamma   90.00
#
_symmetry.space_group_name_H-M   'P 1'
#
loop_
_entity.id
_entity.type
_entity.pdbx_description
1 polymer ?
#
loop_
_entity_poly.entity_id
_entity_poly.type
_entity_poly.pdbx_seq_one_letter_code
_entity_poly.pdbx_strand_id
1 'polypeptide(L)'
;MEPDAETAATLQEALCLACKYRCRSLVEILIAAKAEVDAPHPHTGESPLYHCAANRNAEVLQLLLRSNVRVTAPHNRLALHNAALHGDVASIHALLQAGADVRAAGGDGSTAL
;
A
#
# COMPACT_ATOMS: atom_id res chain seq x y z
N MET A 1 10.24 -25.95 7.50
CA MET A 1 9.92 -25.08 8.64
C MET A 1 9.22 -23.89 8.04
N GLU A 2 7.89 -23.94 8.00
CA GLU A 2 7.08 -22.85 7.44
C GLU A 2 7.21 -21.63 8.36
N PRO A 3 7.24 -20.41 7.84
CA PRO A 3 7.23 -19.23 8.69
C PRO A 3 5.97 -19.28 9.55
N ASP A 4 6.14 -19.29 10.87
CA ASP A 4 5.03 -19.28 11.81
C ASP A 4 4.16 -18.04 11.52
N ALA A 5 2.83 -18.17 11.61
CA ALA A 5 1.88 -17.10 11.25
C ALA A 5 2.18 -15.76 11.96
N GLU A 6 2.81 -15.82 13.13
CA GLU A 6 3.28 -14.68 13.90
C GLU A 6 4.45 -13.93 13.24
N THR A 7 5.37 -14.65 12.60
CA THR A 7 6.48 -14.06 11.83
C THR A 7 5.94 -13.33 10.59
N ALA A 8 4.95 -13.90 9.91
CA ALA A 8 4.30 -13.26 8.77
C ALA A 8 3.54 -11.98 9.20
N ALA A 9 2.81 -12.03 10.32
CA ALA A 9 2.13 -10.86 10.87
C ALA A 9 3.12 -9.73 11.24
N THR A 10 4.26 -10.08 11.83
CA THR A 10 5.31 -9.12 12.23
C THR A 10 5.96 -8.45 11.02
N LEU A 11 6.27 -9.23 9.96
CA LEU A 11 6.80 -8.69 8.71
C LEU A 11 5.80 -7.73 8.05
N GLN A 12 4.51 -8.07 8.12
CA GLN A 12 3.47 -7.27 7.52
C GLN A 12 3.24 -5.93 8.24
N GLU A 13 3.20 -5.97 9.56
CA GLU A 13 3.16 -4.77 10.40
C GLU A 13 4.38 -3.88 10.14
N ALA A 14 5.58 -4.47 10.11
CA ALA A 14 6.81 -3.75 9.81
C ALA A 14 6.78 -3.10 8.40
N LEU A 15 6.23 -3.79 7.40
CA LEU A 15 6.10 -3.25 6.05
C LEU A 15 5.15 -2.05 6.01
N CYS A 16 4.00 -2.15 6.67
CA CYS A 16 3.04 -1.06 6.77
C CYS A 16 3.64 0.16 7.49
N LEU A 17 4.38 -0.05 8.59
CA LEU A 17 5.09 1.02 9.30
C LEU A 17 6.17 1.66 8.42
N ALA A 18 6.95 0.86 7.69
CA ALA A 18 7.96 1.37 6.76
C ALA A 18 7.34 2.24 5.65
N CYS A 19 6.15 1.84 5.15
CA CYS A 19 5.35 2.59 4.18
C CYS A 19 4.82 3.91 4.76
N LYS A 20 4.33 3.88 6.00
CA LYS A 20 3.86 5.06 6.74
C LYS A 20 4.98 6.08 6.98
N TYR A 21 6.16 5.62 7.39
CA TYR A 21 7.30 6.48 7.74
C TYR A 21 8.25 6.79 6.58
N ARG A 22 7.92 6.40 5.35
CA ARG A 22 8.74 6.69 4.16
C ARG A 22 10.15 6.07 4.20
N CYS A 23 10.28 4.95 4.90
CA CYS A 23 11.54 4.24 5.09
C CYS A 23 11.81 3.29 3.92
N ARG A 24 12.24 3.83 2.79
CA ARG A 24 12.57 3.04 1.59
C ARG A 24 13.50 1.85 1.88
N SER A 25 14.61 2.07 2.59
CA SER A 25 15.59 1.03 2.84
C SER A 25 14.99 -0.14 3.63
N LEU A 26 14.09 0.16 4.57
CA LEU A 26 13.41 -0.88 5.35
C LEU A 26 12.43 -1.67 4.49
N VAL A 27 11.73 -1.00 3.56
CA VAL A 27 10.85 -1.68 2.59
C VAL A 27 11.64 -2.62 1.69
N GLU A 28 12.79 -2.20 1.17
CA GLU A 28 13.66 -3.06 0.35
C GLU A 28 14.13 -4.30 1.12
N ILE A 29 14.53 -4.13 2.39
CA ILE A 29 14.93 -5.24 3.27
C ILE A 29 13.75 -6.21 3.50
N LEU A 30 12.55 -5.68 3.78
CA LEU A 30 11.37 -6.50 4.05
C LEU A 30 10.91 -7.28 2.82
N ILE A 31 10.96 -6.67 1.63
CA ILE A 31 10.68 -7.35 0.36
C ILE A 31 11.73 -8.44 0.10
N ALA A 32 13.01 -8.17 0.35
CA ALA A 32 14.07 -9.17 0.26
C ALA A 32 13.87 -10.32 1.26
N ALA A 33 13.28 -10.04 2.43
CA ALA A 33 12.87 -11.03 3.42
C ALA A 33 11.57 -11.78 3.07
N LYS A 34 11.03 -11.58 1.86
CA LYS A 34 9.78 -12.17 1.36
C LYS A 34 8.51 -11.72 2.11
N ALA A 35 8.50 -10.50 2.64
CA ALA A 35 7.25 -9.89 3.13
C ALA A 35 6.22 -9.81 2.00
N GLU A 36 4.96 -10.09 2.33
CA GLU A 36 3.87 -10.08 1.35
C GLU A 36 3.42 -8.64 1.06
N VAL A 37 3.89 -8.08 -0.05
CA VAL A 37 3.68 -6.66 -0.41
C VAL A 37 2.22 -6.24 -0.58
N ASP A 38 1.33 -7.21 -0.78
CA ASP A 38 -0.10 -6.99 -1.00
C ASP A 38 -0.96 -7.49 0.17
N ALA A 39 -0.37 -8.01 1.25
CA ALA A 39 -1.15 -8.38 2.41
C ALA A 39 -1.68 -7.11 3.10
N PRO A 40 -2.89 -7.13 3.68
CA PRO A 40 -3.35 -6.05 4.54
C PRO A 40 -2.70 -6.13 5.92
N HIS A 41 -2.59 -5.00 6.60
CA HIS A 41 -2.16 -4.91 7.99
C HIS A 41 -3.06 -5.79 8.88
N PRO A 42 -2.49 -6.64 9.75
CA PRO A 42 -3.25 -7.65 10.50
C PRO A 42 -4.34 -7.07 11.42
N HIS A 43 -4.11 -5.88 11.98
CA HIS A 43 -5.06 -5.23 12.90
C HIS A 43 -6.01 -4.21 12.25
N THR A 44 -5.57 -3.44 11.25
CA THR A 44 -6.39 -2.38 10.64
C THR A 44 -7.06 -2.82 9.34
N GLY A 45 -6.57 -3.88 8.70
CA GLY A 45 -7.02 -4.32 7.38
C GLY A 45 -6.56 -3.41 6.22
N GLU A 46 -5.75 -2.38 6.52
CA GLU A 46 -5.27 -1.41 5.55
C GLU A 46 -4.03 -1.94 4.82
N SER A 47 -3.89 -1.65 3.53
CA SER A 47 -2.74 -2.12 2.75
C SER A 47 -1.47 -1.28 2.96
N PRO A 48 -0.29 -1.84 2.66
CA PRO A 48 0.94 -1.05 2.49
C PRO A 48 0.78 0.11 1.50
N LEU A 49 0.06 -0.11 0.39
CA LEU A 49 -0.26 0.94 -0.59
C LEU A 49 -1.11 2.06 0.00
N TYR A 50 -2.10 1.72 0.83
CA TYR A 50 -2.89 2.70 1.55
C TYR A 50 -2.01 3.58 2.44
N HIS A 51 -1.11 2.99 3.23
CA HIS A 51 -0.21 3.76 4.08
C HIS A 51 0.74 4.66 3.27
N CYS A 52 1.23 4.21 2.11
CA CYS A 52 2.03 5.06 1.24
C CYS A 52 1.21 6.27 0.73
N ALA A 53 0.01 6.03 0.21
CA ALA A 53 -0.83 7.08 -0.36
C ALA A 53 -1.31 8.09 0.71
N ALA A 54 -1.70 7.62 1.89
CA ALA A 54 -2.11 8.46 3.01
C ALA A 54 -0.96 9.35 3.54
N ASN A 55 0.30 8.93 3.40
CA ASN A 55 1.47 9.68 3.88
C ASN A 55 2.25 10.36 2.74
N ARG A 56 1.64 10.53 1.56
CA ARG A 56 2.24 11.19 0.38
C ARG A 56 3.60 10.61 -0.01
N ASN A 57 3.70 9.29 0.06
CA ASN A 57 4.94 8.54 -0.10
C ASN A 57 5.06 7.93 -1.49
N ALA A 58 5.09 8.78 -2.52
CA ALA A 58 5.14 8.34 -3.91
C ALA A 58 6.36 7.44 -4.23
N GLU A 59 7.49 7.65 -3.56
CA GLU A 59 8.71 6.87 -3.80
C GLU A 59 8.53 5.40 -3.40
N VAL A 60 8.11 5.14 -2.15
CA VAL A 60 7.86 3.76 -1.69
C VAL A 60 6.65 3.17 -2.38
N LEU A 61 5.62 3.98 -2.65
CA LEU A 61 4.45 3.54 -3.41
C LEU A 61 4.87 2.96 -4.76
N GLN A 62 5.71 3.67 -5.52
CA GLN A 62 6.23 3.16 -6.79
C GLN A 62 7.07 1.90 -6.62
N LEU A 63 7.80 1.76 -5.52
CA LEU A 63 8.57 0.56 -5.23
C LEU A 63 7.64 -0.65 -5.04
N LEU A 64 6.59 -0.51 -4.24
CA LEU A 64 5.58 -1.55 -4.04
C LEU A 64 4.84 -1.91 -5.34
N LEU A 65 4.49 -0.92 -6.16
CA LEU A 65 3.81 -1.16 -7.44
C LEU A 65 4.68 -1.98 -8.41
N ARG A 66 6.02 -1.84 -8.37
CA ARG A 66 6.94 -2.69 -9.14
C ARG A 66 6.98 -4.13 -8.63
N SER A 67 6.56 -4.38 -7.41
CA SER A 67 6.50 -5.72 -6.79
C SER A 67 5.20 -6.47 -7.09
N ASN A 68 4.49 -6.11 -8.19
CA ASN A 68 3.32 -6.82 -8.71
C ASN A 68 2.09 -6.82 -7.75
N VAL A 69 1.91 -5.72 -7.00
CA VAL A 69 0.76 -5.54 -6.10
C VAL A 69 -0.54 -5.39 -6.88
N ARG A 70 -1.62 -6.04 -6.43
CA ARG A 70 -2.93 -5.92 -7.06
C ARG A 70 -3.65 -4.67 -6.57
N VAL A 71 -3.44 -3.55 -7.25
CA VAL A 71 -4.06 -2.25 -6.89
C VAL A 71 -5.59 -2.27 -6.85
N THR A 72 -6.24 -3.18 -7.57
CA THR A 72 -7.70 -3.33 -7.60
C THR A 72 -8.25 -4.17 -6.43
N ALA A 73 -7.39 -4.65 -5.53
CA ALA A 73 -7.83 -5.45 -4.40
C ALA A 73 -8.70 -4.61 -3.43
N PRO A 74 -9.65 -5.23 -2.70
CA PRO A 74 -10.57 -4.50 -1.82
C PRO A 74 -9.89 -3.61 -0.78
N HIS A 75 -8.72 -4.00 -0.28
CA HIS A 75 -7.89 -3.26 0.69
C HIS A 75 -6.95 -2.22 0.04
N ASN A 76 -6.81 -2.24 -1.28
CA ASN A 76 -6.00 -1.28 -2.05
C ASN A 76 -6.84 -0.15 -2.69
N ARG A 77 -8.16 -0.33 -2.82
CA ARG A 77 -9.09 0.62 -3.46
C ARG A 77 -9.04 2.04 -2.89
N LEU A 78 -8.70 2.18 -1.62
CA LEU A 78 -8.65 3.47 -0.91
C LEU A 78 -7.31 4.21 -1.10
N ALA A 79 -6.29 3.57 -1.68
CA ALA A 79 -5.02 4.23 -1.93
C ALA A 79 -5.18 5.42 -2.88
N LEU A 80 -5.97 5.27 -3.95
CA LEU A 80 -6.21 6.37 -4.91
C LEU A 80 -6.99 7.54 -4.29
N HIS A 81 -7.97 7.25 -3.44
CA HIS A 81 -8.73 8.27 -2.70
C HIS A 81 -7.82 9.09 -1.80
N ASN A 82 -6.94 8.45 -1.04
CA ASN A 82 -6.03 9.14 -0.15
C ASN A 82 -5.01 9.98 -0.92
N ALA A 83 -4.49 9.46 -2.03
CA ALA A 83 -3.60 10.24 -2.90
C ALA A 83 -4.32 11.48 -3.46
N ALA A 84 -5.58 11.34 -3.88
CA ALA A 84 -6.41 12.45 -4.36
C ALA A 84 -6.71 13.49 -3.27
N LEU A 85 -7.13 13.04 -2.08
CA LEU A 85 -7.44 13.89 -0.93
C LEU A 85 -6.26 14.80 -0.54
N HIS A 86 -5.05 14.27 -0.62
CA HIS A 86 -3.82 15.00 -0.28
C HIS A 86 -3.17 15.72 -1.48
N GLY A 87 -3.79 15.67 -2.66
CA GLY A 87 -3.24 16.23 -3.90
C GLY A 87 -1.88 15.65 -4.29
N ASP A 88 -1.59 14.39 -3.91
CA ASP A 88 -0.35 13.71 -4.27
C ASP A 88 -0.43 13.20 -5.72
N VAL A 89 -0.23 14.14 -6.65
CA VAL A 89 -0.25 13.91 -8.10
C VAL A 89 0.68 12.76 -8.51
N ALA A 90 1.85 12.63 -7.88
CA ALA A 90 2.79 11.56 -8.20
C ALA A 90 2.24 10.18 -7.83
N SER A 91 1.64 10.04 -6.65
CA SER A 91 0.98 8.79 -6.24
C SER A 91 -0.27 8.50 -7.08
N ILE A 92 -1.08 9.52 -7.42
CA ILE A 92 -2.24 9.38 -8.31
C ILE A 92 -1.80 8.80 -9.66
N HIS A 93 -0.79 9.40 -10.30
CA HIS A 93 -0.29 8.91 -11.58
C HIS A 93 0.21 7.47 -11.49
N ALA A 94 0.99 7.15 -10.46
CA ALA A 94 1.53 5.81 -10.28
C ALA A 94 0.41 4.76 -10.07
N LEU A 95 -0.59 5.06 -9.26
CA LEU A 95 -1.74 4.18 -9.01
C LEU A 95 -2.59 3.99 -10.28
N LEU A 96 -2.85 5.05 -11.04
CA LEU A 96 -3.58 4.97 -12.30
C LEU A 96 -2.82 4.16 -13.36
N GLN A 97 -1.50 4.33 -13.47
CA GLN A 97 -0.66 3.53 -14.35
C GLN A 97 -0.65 2.04 -13.97
N ALA A 98 -0.77 1.74 -12.68
CA ALA A 98 -0.90 0.38 -12.19
C ALA A 98 -2.33 -0.21 -12.36
N GLY A 99 -3.28 0.57 -12.87
CA GLY A 99 -4.65 0.11 -13.14
C GLY A 99 -5.63 0.31 -11.98
N ALA A 100 -5.36 1.23 -11.06
CA ALA A 100 -6.31 1.57 -9.99
C ALA A 100 -7.62 2.11 -10.58
N ASP A 101 -8.75 1.65 -10.04
CA ASP A 101 -10.07 2.11 -10.47
C ASP A 101 -10.38 3.49 -9.87
N VAL A 102 -10.51 4.49 -10.74
CA VAL A 102 -10.90 5.86 -10.36
C VAL A 102 -12.32 5.95 -9.81
N ARG A 103 -13.17 4.98 -10.15
CA ARG A 103 -14.55 4.88 -9.68
C ARG A 103 -14.72 3.98 -8.48
N ALA A 104 -13.63 3.41 -7.96
CA ALA A 104 -13.71 2.72 -6.68
C ALA A 104 -14.36 3.67 -5.67
N ALA A 105 -15.29 3.16 -4.88
CA ALA A 105 -15.91 3.91 -3.80
C ALA A 105 -15.38 3.40 -2.46
N GLY A 106 -15.17 4.32 -1.53
CA GLY A 106 -14.87 4.02 -0.14
C GLY A 106 -16.05 3.38 0.60
N GLY A 107 -15.83 3.03 1.87
CA GLY A 107 -16.88 2.45 2.71
C GLY A 107 -18.06 3.39 2.98
N ASP A 108 -17.86 4.69 2.77
CA ASP A 108 -18.81 5.79 2.87
C ASP A 108 -19.48 6.14 1.53
N GLY A 109 -19.12 5.46 0.44
CA GLY A 109 -19.62 5.74 -0.90
C GLY A 109 -18.90 6.88 -1.64
N SER A 110 -17.91 7.52 -1.02
CA SER A 110 -17.10 8.58 -1.64
C SER A 110 -16.19 7.98 -2.72
N THR A 111 -16.05 8.66 -3.87
CA THR A 111 -15.10 8.31 -4.93
C THR A 111 -13.84 9.19 -4.87
N ALA A 112 -12.78 8.81 -5.58
CA ALA A 112 -11.55 9.61 -5.66
C ALA A 112 -11.70 10.89 -6.52
N LEU A 113 -12.77 10.98 -7.31
CA LEU A 113 -13.16 12.12 -8.16
C LEU A 113 -14.14 13.06 -7.46
#